data_AF-A0A922YUB1-F1
#
_entry.id   AF-A0A922YUB1-F1
#
_cell.length_a   1.000
_cell.length_b   1.000
_cell.length_c   1.000
_cell.angle_alpha   90.00
_cell.angle_beta   90.00
_cell.angle_gamma   90.00
#
_symmetry.space_group_name_H-M   'P 1'
#
loop_
_entity.id
_entity.type
_entity.pdbx_description
1 polymer ?
#
loop_
_entity_poly.entity_id
_entity_poly.type
_entity_poly.pdbx_seq_one_letter_code
_entity_poly.pdbx_strand_id
1 'polypeptide(L)' 'NDYAWMTQRLMDVAQRHAKGRIVSCLEGGYSLSALARSVEAHLRVLAGV' A
#
# COMPACT_ATOMS: atom_id res chain seq x y z
N ASN A 1 -4.54 8.77 -3.89
CA ASN A 1 -3.44 9.15 -4.81
C ASN A 1 -2.06 8.89 -4.20
N ASP A 2 -1.69 9.48 -3.07
CA ASP A 2 -0.33 9.29 -2.51
C ASP A 2 -0.05 7.85 -2.03
N TYR A 3 -0.97 7.26 -1.26
CA TYR A 3 -0.82 5.90 -0.76
C TYR A 3 -0.76 4.85 -1.87
N ALA A 4 -1.56 5.01 -2.93
CA ALA A 4 -1.50 4.16 -4.11
C ALA A 4 -0.12 4.23 -4.79
N TRP A 5 0.37 5.44 -5.05
CA TRP A 5 1.67 5.66 -5.69
C TRP A 5 2.84 5.10 -4.86
N MET A 6 2.83 5.32 -3.54
CA MET A 6 3.85 4.76 -2.65
C MET A 6 3.83 3.23 -2.67
N THR A 7 2.63 2.64 -2.65
CA THR A 7 2.47 1.17 -2.71
C THR A 7 3.05 0.61 -4.00
N GLN A 8 2.75 1.24 -5.14
CA GLN A 8 3.31 0.83 -6.43
C GLN A 8 4.83 0.85 -6.40
N ARG A 9 5.42 1.92 -5.83
CA ARG A 9 6.87 2.03 -5.74
C ARG A 9 7.50 0.95 -4.86
N LEU A 10 6.85 0.58 -3.76
CA LEU A 10 7.29 -0.52 -2.90
C LEU A 10 7.18 -1.87 -3.63
N MET A 11 6.10 -2.10 -4.38
CA MET A 11 5.94 -3.30 -5.21
C MET A 11 7.04 -3.41 -6.27
N ASP A 12 7.41 -2.32 -6.93
CA ASP A 12 8.51 -2.31 -7.91
C ASP A 12 9.86 -2.68 -7.27
N VAL A 13 10.09 -2.24 -6.03
CA VAL A 13 11.30 -2.62 -5.26
C VAL A 13 11.25 -4.08 -4.86
N ALA A 14 10.12 -4.56 -4.34
CA ALA A 14 9.95 -5.95 -3.94
C ALA A 14 10.02 -6.91 -5.14
N GLN A 15 9.57 -6.50 -6.31
CA GLN A 15 9.71 -7.29 -7.53
C GLN A 15 11.19 -7.47 -7.89
N ARG A 16 11.99 -6.41 -7.79
CA ARG A 16 13.43 -6.46 -8.09
C ARG A 16 14.25 -7.23 -7.06
N HIS A 17 13.90 -7.14 -5.77
CA HIS A 17 14.78 -7.58 -4.69
C HIS A 17 14.21 -8.71 -3.81
N ALA A 18 12.90 -8.92 -3.83
CA ALA A 18 12.19 -9.84 -2.92
C ALA A 18 11.27 -10.85 -3.63
N LYS A 19 11.40 -11.02 -4.96
CA LYS A 19 10.52 -11.88 -5.78
C LYS A 19 9.04 -11.55 -5.55
N GLY A 20 8.72 -10.27 -5.47
CA GLY A 20 7.35 -9.77 -5.26
C GLY A 20 6.79 -9.95 -3.84
N ARG A 21 7.57 -10.47 -2.87
CA ARG A 21 7.10 -10.63 -1.49
C ARG A 21 7.03 -9.28 -0.77
N ILE A 22 5.83 -8.92 -0.31
CA ILE A 22 5.55 -7.77 0.56
C ILE A 22 4.63 -8.24 1.68
N VAL A 23 4.88 -7.72 2.88
CA VAL A 23 3.95 -7.80 4.01
C VAL A 23 3.62 -6.36 4.41
N SER A 24 2.34 -6.05 4.57
CA SER A 24 1.85 -4.75 5.01
C SER A 24 1.19 -4.90 6.38
N CYS A 25 1.54 -4.00 7.31
CA CYS A 25 1.00 -3.96 8.66
C CYS A 25 0.44 -2.56 8.93
N LEU A 26 -0.79 -2.47 9.44
CA LEU A 26 -1.39 -1.20 9.84
C LEU A 26 -0.78 -0.73 11.16
N GLU A 27 -0.17 0.45 11.17
CA GLU A 27 0.41 1.06 12.38
C GLU A 27 -0.58 2.00 13.06
N GLY A 28 -0.98 3.09 12.39
CA GLY A 28 -1.83 4.12 12.97
C GLY A 28 -2.62 4.92 11.95
N GLY A 29 -3.28 5.97 12.45
CA GLY A 29 -4.18 6.82 11.68
C GLY A 29 -5.41 7.15 12.52
N TYR A 30 -5.59 8.42 12.81
CA TYR A 30 -6.59 8.86 13.81
C TYR A 30 -7.78 9.59 13.18
N SER A 31 -7.66 9.99 11.91
CA SER A 31 -8.77 10.50 11.11
C SER A 31 -9.44 9.34 10.40
N LEU A 32 -10.57 8.84 10.91
CA LEU A 32 -11.23 7.62 10.42
C LEU A 32 -11.57 7.69 8.92
N SER A 33 -12.10 8.82 8.48
CA SER A 33 -12.49 9.00 7.07
C SER A 33 -11.28 9.02 6.14
N ALA A 34 -10.20 9.68 6.53
CA ALA A 34 -8.96 9.70 5.74
C ALA A 34 -8.28 8.32 5.78
N LEU A 35 -8.21 7.69 6.95
CA LEU A 35 -7.65 6.36 7.12
C LEU A 35 -8.32 5.34 6.21
N ALA A 36 -9.66 5.30 6.18
CA ALA A 36 -10.41 4.39 5.34
C ALA A 36 -10.03 4.54 3.85
N ARG A 37 -10.04 5.77 3.33
CA ARG A 37 -9.66 6.03 1.93
C ARG A 37 -8.20 5.70 1.63
N SER A 38 -7.30 5.98 2.56
CA SER A 38 -5.86 5.72 2.40
C SER A 38 -5.55 4.22 2.40
N VAL A 39 -6.15 3.47 3.32
CA VAL A 39 -6.00 2.00 3.39
C VAL A 39 -6.62 1.34 2.17
N GLU A 40 -7.80 1.76 1.74
CA GLU A 40 -8.42 1.22 0.51
C GLU A 40 -7.50 1.44 -0.69
N ALA A 41 -6.98 2.65 -0.88
CA ALA A 41 -6.08 2.97 -1.99
C ALA A 41 -4.78 2.15 -1.96
N HIS A 42 -4.21 1.91 -0.76
CA HIS A 42 -3.05 1.04 -0.59
C HIS A 42 -3.37 -0.41 -0.96
N LEU A 43 -4.47 -0.96 -0.44
CA LEU A 43 -4.84 -2.37 -0.63
C LEU A 43 -5.24 -2.69 -2.07
N ARG A 44 -5.93 -1.78 -2.77
CA ARG A 44 -6.27 -1.96 -4.19
C ARG A 44 -5.02 -2.18 -5.05
N VAL A 45 -4.02 -1.32 -4.88
CA VAL A 45 -2.73 -1.45 -5.58
C VAL A 45 -2.02 -2.73 -5.17
N LEU A 46 -1.95 -3.04 -3.87
CA LEU A 46 -1.27 -4.23 -3.38
C LEU A 46 -1.93 -5.53 -3.89
N ALA A 47 -3.26 -5.55 -4.03
CA ALA A 47 -4.01 -6.69 -4.55
C ALA A 47 -4.10 -6.72 -6.09
N GLY A 48 -3.68 -5.65 -6.78
CA GLY A 48 -3.74 -5.54 -8.23
C GLY A 48 -5.17 -5.38 -8.79
N VAL A 49 -6.06 -4.70 -8.06
CA VAL A 49 -7.48 -4.48 -8.43
C VAL A 49 -7.89 -3.02 -8.48
#